data_AF-A0A485KVS9-F1
#
_entry.id   AF-A0A485KVS9-F1
#
_cell.length_a   1.000
_cell.length_b   1.000
_cell.length_c   1.000
_cell.angle_alpha   90.00
_cell.angle_beta   90.00
_cell.angle_gamma   90.00
#
_symmetry.space_group_name_H-M   'P 1'
#
loop_
_entity.id
_entity.type
_entity.pdbx_description
1 polymer ?
#
loop_
_entity_poly.entity_id
_entity_poly.type
_entity_poly.pdbx_seq_one_letter_code
_entity_poly.pdbx_strand_id
1 'polypeptide(L)'
;MLMTIAMVAVGAAAVCCALVVFAFLPTILSILVFAMQVPVLVFGLIFSPFLQGGNSMPEHVVPGECGAVGASFGVIGWLIELIVFLPRFALQVLYMSLTLPFSSPAAWPTAEALSSTKATPFPPPIEKTSTKTTSTFECMECGQAVTSTIPCTKCAYASCVSCYRAHLASSIERHETTLRCARCAAAIDTSFLQAHLSPNQQATLAAVQACDRVMTCPDSTCLGRLRLSSLIKRKRVCTRCAAAWCADCRRPFHLFGSCVE
;
A
#
# COMPACT_ATOMS: atom_id res chain seq x y z
N MET A 1 57.82 -18.18 -12.70
CA MET A 1 57.24 -19.53 -12.56
C MET A 1 56.60 -19.76 -11.18
N LEU A 2 57.22 -19.35 -10.08
CA LEU A 2 56.65 -19.54 -8.73
C LEU A 2 55.33 -18.77 -8.51
N MET A 3 55.23 -17.52 -8.99
CA MET A 3 54.03 -16.68 -8.81
C MET A 3 52.80 -17.22 -9.57
N THR A 4 52.99 -17.76 -10.77
CA THR A 4 51.89 -18.36 -11.54
C THR A 4 51.33 -19.61 -10.86
N ILE A 5 52.20 -20.45 -10.29
CA ILE A 5 51.79 -21.62 -9.51
C ILE A 5 50.98 -21.19 -8.27
N ALA A 6 51.44 -20.15 -7.56
CA ALA A 6 50.73 -19.63 -6.39
C ALA A 6 49.33 -19.08 -6.73
N MET A 7 49.20 -18.32 -7.83
CA MET A 7 47.89 -17.78 -8.25
C MET A 7 46.92 -18.89 -8.67
N VAL A 8 47.39 -19.92 -9.37
CA VAL A 8 46.56 -21.07 -9.76
C VAL A 8 46.10 -21.84 -8.52
N ALA A 9 46.97 -22.05 -7.53
CA ALA A 9 46.63 -22.74 -6.29
C ALA A 9 45.55 -21.97 -5.48
N VAL A 10 45.69 -20.65 -5.36
CA VAL A 10 44.69 -19.80 -4.67
C VAL A 10 43.36 -19.82 -5.43
N GLY A 11 43.39 -19.73 -6.76
CA GLY A 11 42.19 -19.81 -7.60
C GLY A 11 41.46 -21.16 -7.44
N ALA A 12 42.20 -22.27 -7.46
CA ALA A 12 41.65 -23.60 -7.27
C ALA A 12 41.03 -23.78 -5.87
N ALA A 13 41.69 -23.27 -4.82
CA ALA A 13 41.17 -23.32 -3.45
C ALA A 13 39.88 -22.50 -3.31
N ALA A 14 39.81 -21.30 -3.89
CA ALA A 14 38.61 -20.48 -3.87
C ALA A 14 37.43 -21.14 -4.59
N VAL A 15 37.65 -21.75 -5.75
CA VAL A 15 36.62 -22.48 -6.50
C VAL A 15 36.15 -23.71 -5.72
N CYS A 16 37.06 -24.47 -5.11
CA CYS A 16 36.68 -25.61 -4.27
C CYS A 16 35.83 -25.20 -3.06
N CYS A 17 36.22 -24.12 -2.35
CA CYS A 17 35.42 -23.57 -1.25
C CYS A 17 34.03 -23.13 -1.72
N ALA A 18 33.93 -22.46 -2.88
CA ALA A 18 32.65 -22.02 -3.44
C ALA A 18 31.74 -23.21 -3.80
N LEU A 19 32.29 -24.28 -4.39
CA LEU A 19 31.54 -25.48 -4.73
C LEU A 19 31.04 -26.24 -3.49
N VAL A 20 31.86 -26.31 -2.44
CA VAL A 20 31.47 -26.90 -1.15
C VAL A 20 30.31 -26.10 -0.55
N VAL A 21 30.45 -24.77 -0.45
CA VAL A 21 29.36 -23.92 0.05
C VAL A 21 28.10 -24.11 -0.79
N PHE A 22 28.21 -24.10 -2.11
CA PHE A 22 27.07 -24.26 -3.00
C PHE A 22 26.38 -25.63 -2.87
N ALA A 23 27.15 -26.70 -2.66
CA ALA A 23 26.62 -28.06 -2.47
C ALA A 23 25.94 -28.24 -1.11
N PHE A 24 26.47 -27.64 -0.04
CA PHE A 24 25.94 -27.83 1.32
C PHE A 24 24.93 -26.79 1.76
N LEU A 25 24.94 -25.58 1.17
CA LEU A 25 23.98 -24.52 1.47
C LEU A 25 22.51 -24.94 1.32
N PRO A 26 22.06 -25.63 0.23
CA PRO A 26 20.67 -26.05 0.13
C PRO A 26 20.30 -27.06 1.22
N THR A 27 21.21 -27.98 1.56
CA THR A 27 21.01 -28.98 2.62
C THR A 27 20.88 -28.31 3.99
N ILE A 28 21.77 -27.36 4.30
CA ILE A 28 21.71 -26.57 5.54
C ILE A 28 20.41 -25.77 5.60
N LEU A 29 20.01 -25.14 4.49
CA LEU A 29 18.76 -24.38 4.42
C LEU A 29 17.54 -25.28 4.62
N SER A 30 17.52 -26.47 4.02
CA SER A 30 16.45 -27.46 4.23
C SER A 30 16.39 -27.94 5.67
N ILE A 31 17.53 -28.20 6.32
CA ILE A 31 17.60 -28.58 7.73
C ILE A 31 17.06 -27.45 8.61
N LEU A 32 17.43 -26.19 8.36
CA LEU A 32 16.93 -25.04 9.11
C LEU A 32 15.42 -24.85 8.92
N VAL A 33 14.91 -24.97 7.69
CA VAL A 33 13.47 -24.91 7.42
C VAL A 33 12.73 -26.01 8.16
N PHE A 34 13.24 -27.24 8.15
CA PHE A 34 12.62 -28.37 8.84
C PHE A 34 12.66 -28.19 10.36
N ALA A 35 13.80 -27.72 10.90
CA ALA A 35 13.97 -27.41 12.31
C ALA A 35 13.02 -26.30 12.80
N MET A 36 12.58 -25.40 11.91
CA MET A 36 11.57 -24.37 12.24
C MET A 36 10.13 -24.88 12.06
N GLN A 37 9.87 -25.76 11.09
CA GLN A 37 8.51 -26.28 10.82
C GLN A 37 8.05 -27.29 11.86
N VAL A 38 8.94 -28.16 12.35
CA VAL A 38 8.59 -29.21 13.32
C VAL A 38 8.08 -28.63 14.64
N PRO A 39 8.74 -27.64 15.28
CA PRO A 39 8.22 -27.01 16.49
C PRO A 39 6.87 -26.33 16.28
N VAL A 40 6.64 -25.72 15.12
CA VAL A 40 5.39 -25.04 14.79
C VAL A 40 4.23 -26.03 14.67
N LEU A 41 4.46 -27.18 14.02
CA LEU A 41 3.48 -28.25 13.93
C LEU A 41 3.20 -28.88 15.30
N VAL A 42 4.25 -29.15 16.08
CA VAL A 42 4.12 -29.71 17.44
C VAL A 42 3.36 -28.74 18.34
N PHE A 43 3.68 -27.44 18.29
CA PHE A 43 2.95 -26.41 19.02
C PHE A 43 1.50 -26.31 18.55
N GLY A 44 1.25 -26.33 17.24
CA GLY A 44 -0.11 -26.36 16.69
C GLY A 44 -0.94 -27.53 17.22
N LEU A 45 -0.37 -28.74 17.26
CA LEU A 45 -1.05 -29.94 17.74
C LEU A 45 -1.32 -29.92 19.26
N ILE A 46 -0.35 -29.44 20.06
CA ILE A 46 -0.50 -29.34 21.52
C ILE A 46 -1.57 -28.30 21.90
N PHE A 47 -1.64 -27.18 21.16
CA PHE A 47 -2.53 -26.06 21.50
C PHE A 47 -3.87 -26.07 20.76
N SER A 48 -4.05 -26.90 19.72
CA SER A 48 -5.33 -27.05 19.01
C SER A 48 -6.53 -27.42 19.91
N PRO A 49 -6.43 -28.37 20.87
CA PRO A 49 -7.58 -28.68 21.73
C PRO A 49 -7.95 -27.52 22.68
N PHE A 50 -6.97 -26.68 23.04
CA PHE A 50 -7.21 -25.48 23.85
C PHE A 50 -7.96 -24.38 23.07
N LEU A 51 -7.80 -24.34 21.75
CA LEU A 51 -8.48 -23.39 20.86
C LEU A 51 -9.91 -23.79 20.52
N GLN A 52 -10.23 -25.10 20.51
CA GLN A 52 -11.58 -25.59 20.20
C GLN A 52 -12.51 -25.68 21.42
N GLY A 53 -11.99 -25.63 22.65
CA GLY A 53 -12.77 -25.72 23.88
C GLY A 53 -13.57 -24.47 24.28
N GLY A 54 -13.54 -23.38 23.50
CA GLY A 54 -14.13 -22.09 23.88
C GLY A 54 -15.65 -21.92 23.65
N ASN A 55 -16.35 -22.94 23.13
CA ASN A 55 -17.76 -22.81 22.70
C ASN A 55 -18.81 -23.38 23.67
N SER A 56 -18.44 -23.80 24.88
CA SER A 56 -19.44 -24.09 25.93
C SER A 56 -19.32 -23.06 27.04
N MET A 57 -20.01 -21.93 26.85
CA MET A 57 -20.15 -20.91 27.88
C MET A 57 -21.21 -21.37 28.89
N PRO A 58 -20.88 -21.56 30.18
CA PRO A 58 -21.90 -21.66 31.21
C PRO A 58 -22.57 -20.29 31.36
N GLU A 59 -23.87 -20.28 31.15
CA GLU A 59 -24.76 -19.14 31.28
C GLU A 59 -24.89 -18.78 32.77
N HIS A 60 -23.92 -18.01 33.29
CA HIS A 60 -24.01 -17.08 34.43
C HIS A 60 -22.60 -16.77 34.95
N VAL A 61 -22.01 -15.65 34.52
CA VAL A 61 -20.81 -15.09 35.17
C VAL A 61 -21.03 -13.62 35.47
N VAL A 62 -20.92 -13.32 36.77
CA VAL A 62 -21.02 -12.03 37.44
C VAL A 62 -19.91 -11.08 36.93
N PRO A 63 -20.18 -9.77 36.78
CA PRO A 63 -19.18 -8.81 36.34
C PRO A 63 -18.17 -8.54 37.46
N GLY A 64 -16.96 -9.06 37.31
CA GLY A 64 -15.83 -8.71 38.16
C GLY A 64 -14.58 -9.45 37.66
N GLU A 65 -13.51 -8.71 37.39
CA GLU A 65 -12.17 -9.19 37.06
C GLU A 65 -11.91 -9.56 35.58
N CYS A 66 -11.67 -8.53 34.76
CA CYS A 66 -10.97 -8.64 33.47
C CYS A 66 -9.46 -8.80 33.71
N GLY A 67 -9.00 -10.03 33.91
CA GLY A 67 -7.58 -10.37 34.06
C GLY A 67 -7.00 -11.08 32.83
N ALA A 68 -6.11 -10.40 32.10
CA ALA A 68 -4.90 -10.93 31.45
C ALA A 68 -4.94 -12.01 30.33
N VAL A 69 -6.06 -12.64 29.96
CA VAL A 69 -6.02 -13.75 28.96
C VAL A 69 -5.93 -13.29 27.49
N GLY A 70 -6.22 -12.01 27.19
CA GLY A 70 -6.29 -11.50 25.81
C GLY A 70 -4.94 -11.20 25.14
N ALA A 71 -3.82 -11.15 25.88
CA ALA A 71 -2.51 -10.80 25.33
C ALA A 71 -1.81 -11.97 24.60
N SER A 72 -2.11 -13.21 25.00
CA SER A 72 -1.37 -14.40 24.55
C SER A 72 -1.67 -14.80 23.10
N PHE A 73 -2.90 -14.58 22.63
CA PHE A 73 -3.30 -14.93 21.26
C PHE A 73 -2.73 -13.99 20.20
N GLY A 74 -2.44 -12.73 20.56
CA GLY A 74 -1.79 -11.78 19.66
C GLY A 74 -0.35 -12.17 19.31
N VAL A 75 0.37 -12.75 20.27
CA VAL A 75 1.77 -13.17 20.09
C VAL A 75 1.86 -14.39 19.17
N ILE A 76 0.96 -15.37 19.32
CA ILE A 76 0.93 -16.57 18.46
C ILE A 76 0.61 -16.19 17.02
N GLY A 77 -0.38 -15.31 16.80
CA GLY A 77 -0.70 -14.82 15.45
C GLY A 77 0.47 -14.07 14.79
N TRP A 78 1.17 -13.24 15.56
CA TRP A 78 2.36 -12.52 15.09
C TRP A 78 3.51 -13.49 14.76
N LEU A 79 3.72 -14.53 15.57
CA LEU A 79 4.74 -15.55 15.31
C LEU A 79 4.46 -16.35 14.03
N ILE A 80 3.20 -16.72 13.78
CA ILE A 80 2.82 -17.43 12.54
C ILE A 80 3.10 -16.55 11.31
N GLU A 81 2.72 -15.27 11.34
CA GLU A 81 3.03 -14.32 10.27
C GLU A 81 4.54 -14.16 10.07
N LEU A 82 5.32 -14.08 11.15
CA LEU A 82 6.78 -14.00 11.10
C LEU A 82 7.39 -15.25 10.44
N ILE A 83 6.92 -16.45 10.81
CA ILE A 83 7.38 -17.73 10.26
C ILE A 83 7.06 -17.86 8.77
N VAL A 84 5.92 -17.32 8.30
CA VAL A 84 5.56 -17.34 6.88
C VAL A 84 6.31 -16.26 6.09
N PHE A 85 6.59 -15.12 6.71
CA PHE A 85 7.24 -13.98 6.06
C PHE A 85 8.76 -14.16 5.91
N LEU A 86 9.44 -14.72 6.92
CA LEU A 86 10.91 -14.85 6.92
C LEU A 86 11.45 -15.65 5.72
N PRO A 87 10.90 -16.83 5.36
CA PRO A 87 11.39 -17.62 4.23
C PRO A 87 11.21 -16.88 2.91
N ARG A 88 10.08 -16.18 2.71
CA ARG A 88 9.83 -15.37 1.51
C ARG A 88 10.82 -14.22 1.40
N PHE A 89 11.04 -13.52 2.50
CA PHE A 89 12.00 -12.42 2.54
C PHE A 89 13.42 -12.91 2.26
N ALA A 90 13.84 -14.01 2.89
CA ALA A 90 15.16 -14.60 2.64
C ALA A 90 15.33 -15.05 1.18
N LEU A 91 14.31 -15.69 0.58
CA LEU A 91 14.34 -16.11 -0.81
C LEU A 91 14.44 -14.90 -1.76
N GLN A 92 13.76 -13.80 -1.44
CA GLN A 92 13.79 -12.59 -2.25
C GLN A 92 15.13 -11.86 -2.15
N VAL A 93 15.73 -11.79 -0.97
CA VAL A 93 17.09 -11.26 -0.80
C VAL A 93 18.10 -12.11 -1.56
N LEU A 94 18.01 -13.44 -1.44
CA LEU A 94 18.87 -14.36 -2.18
C LEU A 94 18.71 -14.20 -3.70
N TYR A 95 17.47 -14.09 -4.17
CA TYR A 95 17.17 -13.85 -5.58
C TYR A 95 17.81 -12.55 -6.06
N MET A 96 17.65 -11.45 -5.32
CA MET A 96 18.26 -10.16 -5.67
C MET A 96 19.79 -10.26 -5.69
N SER A 97 20.42 -10.96 -4.74
CA SER A 97 21.86 -11.17 -4.73
C SER A 97 22.37 -12.00 -5.91
N LEU A 98 21.56 -12.94 -6.42
CA LEU A 98 21.91 -13.80 -7.55
C LEU A 98 21.62 -13.14 -8.91
N THR A 99 20.61 -12.27 -8.99
CA THR A 99 20.20 -11.62 -10.26
C THR A 99 20.80 -10.25 -10.47
N LEU A 100 21.41 -9.63 -9.46
CA LEU A 100 22.16 -8.41 -9.67
C LEU A 100 23.35 -8.75 -10.59
N PRO A 101 23.41 -8.19 -11.81
CA PRO A 101 24.55 -8.42 -12.68
C PRO A 101 25.78 -7.95 -11.91
N PHE A 102 26.78 -8.83 -11.81
CA PHE A 102 28.09 -8.51 -11.26
C PHE A 102 28.71 -7.47 -12.19
N SER A 103 28.31 -6.20 -12.03
CA SER A 103 28.83 -5.09 -12.80
C SER A 103 30.30 -5.02 -12.45
N SER A 104 31.11 -5.47 -13.41
CA SER A 104 32.56 -5.39 -13.42
C SER A 104 33.01 -4.04 -12.84
N PRO A 105 34.07 -3.98 -12.02
CA PRO A 105 34.63 -2.73 -11.52
C PRO A 105 35.29 -1.96 -12.67
N ALA A 106 34.48 -1.42 -13.57
CA ALA A 106 34.92 -0.56 -14.66
C ALA A 106 34.77 0.90 -14.20
N ALA A 107 35.94 1.50 -13.95
CA ALA A 107 36.23 2.93 -14.05
C ALA A 107 35.30 3.88 -13.27
N TRP A 108 35.75 4.25 -12.07
CA TRP A 108 35.33 5.49 -11.45
C TRP A 108 35.75 6.66 -12.36
N PRO A 109 34.84 7.58 -12.73
CA PRO A 109 35.24 8.79 -13.45
C PRO A 109 36.02 9.70 -12.50
N THR A 110 37.23 10.04 -12.90
CA THR A 110 38.07 11.05 -12.24
C THR A 110 37.41 12.43 -12.31
N ALA A 111 37.56 13.20 -11.24
CA ALA A 111 36.83 14.42 -10.91
C ALA A 111 37.28 15.70 -11.67
N GLU A 112 37.56 15.62 -12.97
CA GLU A 112 38.17 16.73 -13.74
C GLU A 112 37.30 17.29 -14.89
N ALA A 113 35.98 17.40 -14.69
CA ALA A 113 35.12 18.03 -15.71
C ALA A 113 34.03 18.92 -15.09
N LEU A 114 34.43 19.93 -14.33
CA LEU A 114 33.58 21.05 -13.91
C LEU A 114 34.32 22.35 -14.18
N SER A 115 34.35 22.77 -15.44
CA SER A 115 34.73 24.14 -15.82
C SER A 115 34.20 24.47 -17.21
N SER A 116 33.57 25.64 -17.30
CA SER A 116 33.20 26.36 -18.54
C SER A 116 31.80 26.11 -19.10
N THR A 117 30.81 26.83 -18.55
CA THR A 117 29.62 27.23 -19.32
C THR A 117 29.64 28.75 -19.45
N LYS A 118 30.07 29.20 -20.63
CA LYS A 118 30.12 30.59 -21.09
C LYS A 118 28.70 31.09 -21.34
N ALA A 119 28.29 32.15 -20.64
CA ALA A 119 26.99 32.80 -20.79
C ALA A 119 26.85 33.44 -22.19
N THR A 120 25.72 33.18 -22.86
CA THR A 120 25.32 33.83 -24.11
C THR A 120 24.29 34.94 -23.82
N PRO A 121 24.34 36.10 -24.50
CA PRO A 121 23.41 37.20 -24.27
C PRO A 121 22.01 36.90 -24.84
N PHE A 122 20.98 37.14 -24.03
CA PHE A 122 19.58 37.07 -24.43
C PHE A 122 19.18 38.26 -25.33
N PRO A 123 18.43 38.04 -26.43
CA PRO A 123 17.77 39.11 -27.17
C PRO A 123 16.49 39.62 -26.47
N PRO A 124 16.07 40.87 -26.72
CA PRO A 124 14.90 41.48 -26.06
C PRO A 124 13.57 40.84 -26.51
N PRO A 125 12.53 40.86 -25.65
CA PRO A 125 11.25 40.21 -25.93
C PRO A 125 10.40 41.06 -26.88
N ILE A 126 9.95 40.43 -27.97
CA ILE A 126 8.96 40.99 -28.89
C ILE A 126 7.58 40.87 -28.22
N GLU A 127 7.00 42.02 -27.87
CA GLU A 127 5.61 42.15 -27.42
C GLU A 127 4.65 41.71 -28.52
N LYS A 128 4.09 40.50 -28.39
CA LYS A 128 2.95 40.04 -29.20
C LYS A 128 1.68 40.20 -28.38
N THR A 129 0.94 41.26 -28.68
CA THR A 129 -0.39 41.56 -28.16
C THR A 129 -1.39 40.50 -28.66
N SER A 130 -1.45 39.38 -27.95
CA SER A 130 -2.42 38.31 -28.19
C SER A 130 -3.77 38.72 -27.57
N THR A 131 -4.73 39.10 -28.42
CA THR A 131 -6.13 39.32 -28.08
C THR A 131 -6.74 38.03 -27.54
N LYS A 132 -6.68 37.87 -26.21
CA LYS A 132 -7.19 36.72 -25.46
C LYS A 132 -8.71 36.70 -25.54
N THR A 133 -9.26 35.96 -26.51
CA THR A 133 -10.69 35.66 -26.57
C THR A 133 -11.01 34.75 -25.38
N THR A 134 -11.56 35.32 -24.32
CA THR A 134 -11.97 34.57 -23.12
C THR A 134 -13.22 33.76 -23.48
N SER A 135 -13.03 32.50 -23.86
CA SER A 135 -14.15 31.58 -24.11
C SER A 135 -14.92 31.36 -22.80
N THR A 136 -16.21 31.71 -22.80
CA THR A 136 -17.15 31.40 -21.72
C THR A 136 -17.72 30.01 -21.93
N PHE A 137 -17.89 29.26 -20.83
CA PHE A 137 -18.44 27.91 -20.80
C PHE A 137 -19.68 27.87 -19.93
N GLU A 138 -20.65 27.02 -20.24
CA GLU A 138 -21.85 26.84 -19.40
C GLU A 138 -21.64 25.68 -18.42
N CYS A 139 -21.93 25.90 -17.13
CA CYS A 139 -21.88 24.85 -16.12
C CYS A 139 -23.05 23.87 -16.30
N MET A 140 -22.78 22.58 -16.43
CA MET A 140 -23.84 21.57 -16.61
C MET A 140 -24.72 21.32 -15.37
N GLU A 141 -24.33 21.80 -14.19
CA GLU A 141 -25.09 21.63 -12.94
C GLU A 141 -26.00 22.82 -12.62
N CYS A 142 -25.54 24.05 -12.89
CA CYS A 142 -26.30 25.26 -12.54
C CYS A 142 -26.67 26.14 -13.74
N GLY A 143 -26.25 25.80 -14.95
CA GLY A 143 -26.52 26.56 -16.18
C GLY A 143 -25.82 27.92 -16.27
N GLN A 144 -24.97 28.27 -15.29
CA GLN A 144 -24.31 29.58 -15.27
C GLN A 144 -23.12 29.62 -16.24
N ALA A 145 -22.96 30.74 -16.95
CA ALA A 145 -21.78 31.01 -17.77
C ALA A 145 -20.57 31.33 -16.88
N VAL A 146 -19.49 30.58 -17.06
CA VAL A 146 -18.27 30.66 -16.27
C VAL A 146 -17.03 30.68 -17.16
N THR A 147 -15.97 31.32 -16.68
CA THR A 147 -14.67 31.41 -17.38
C THR A 147 -13.76 30.21 -17.13
N SER A 148 -14.09 29.40 -16.12
CA SER A 148 -13.34 28.19 -15.76
C SER A 148 -14.30 27.07 -15.38
N THR A 149 -14.02 25.87 -15.88
CA THR A 149 -14.76 24.64 -15.58
C THR A 149 -13.79 23.55 -15.17
N ILE A 150 -14.31 22.57 -14.44
CA ILE A 150 -13.61 21.34 -14.09
C ILE A 150 -14.14 20.25 -15.02
N PRO A 151 -13.38 19.87 -16.07
CA PRO A 151 -13.81 18.84 -17.01
C PRO A 151 -13.57 17.44 -16.45
N CYS A 152 -14.44 16.50 -16.80
CA CYS A 152 -14.18 15.08 -16.63
C CYS A 152 -13.30 14.56 -17.78
N THR A 153 -12.27 13.78 -17.47
CA THR A 153 -11.40 13.17 -18.51
C THR A 153 -12.05 11.98 -19.23
N LYS A 154 -13.17 11.47 -18.71
CA LYS A 154 -13.86 10.28 -19.24
C LYS A 154 -15.20 10.59 -19.92
N CYS A 155 -15.79 11.75 -19.71
CA CYS A 155 -17.03 12.14 -20.36
C CYS A 155 -17.07 13.66 -20.61
N ALA A 156 -18.01 14.13 -21.42
CA ALA A 156 -18.16 15.56 -21.74
C ALA A 156 -18.69 16.42 -20.57
N TYR A 157 -18.78 15.87 -19.35
CA TYR A 157 -19.25 16.59 -18.18
C TYR A 157 -18.26 17.68 -17.76
N ALA A 158 -18.75 18.90 -17.59
CA ALA A 158 -18.00 20.04 -17.08
C ALA A 158 -18.86 20.84 -16.09
N SER A 159 -18.31 21.11 -14.90
CA SER A 159 -18.98 21.88 -13.86
C SER A 159 -18.15 23.09 -13.46
N CYS A 160 -18.80 24.17 -13.03
CA CYS A 160 -18.10 25.29 -12.40
C CYS A 160 -17.50 24.88 -11.05
N VAL A 161 -16.53 25.66 -10.57
CA VAL A 161 -15.80 25.37 -9.33
C VAL A 161 -16.72 25.34 -8.10
N SER A 162 -17.75 26.19 -8.05
CA SER A 162 -18.69 26.23 -6.91
C SER A 162 -19.56 24.97 -6.82
N CYS A 163 -20.19 24.54 -7.91
CA CYS A 163 -20.95 23.30 -7.97
C CYS A 163 -20.07 22.09 -7.65
N TYR A 164 -18.84 22.07 -8.17
CA TYR A 164 -17.92 20.99 -7.88
C TYR A 164 -17.52 20.94 -6.40
N ARG A 165 -17.28 22.09 -5.75
CA ARG A 165 -17.00 22.14 -4.29
C ARG A 165 -18.16 21.61 -3.46
N ALA A 166 -19.40 21.89 -3.86
CA ALA A 166 -20.59 21.33 -3.20
C ALA A 166 -20.64 19.80 -3.34
N HIS A 167 -20.37 19.28 -4.54
CA HIS A 167 -20.26 17.84 -4.78
C HIS A 167 -19.15 17.19 -3.93
N LEU A 168 -18.00 17.85 -3.81
CA LEU A 168 -16.90 17.38 -2.95
C LEU A 168 -17.25 17.37 -1.47
N ALA A 169 -17.94 18.41 -0.98
CA ALA A 169 -18.39 18.45 0.41
C ALA A 169 -19.32 17.26 0.70
N SER A 170 -20.28 16.98 -0.19
CA SER A 170 -21.15 15.82 -0.09
C SER A 170 -20.38 14.49 -0.16
N SER A 171 -19.37 14.39 -1.03
CA SER A 171 -18.52 13.20 -1.13
C SER A 171 -17.70 12.95 0.14
N ILE A 172 -17.18 14.02 0.75
CA ILE A 172 -16.46 13.99 2.03
C ILE A 172 -17.39 13.55 3.18
N GLU A 173 -18.61 14.09 3.23
CA GLU A 173 -19.64 13.71 4.22
C GLU A 173 -20.02 12.23 4.09
N ARG A 174 -20.07 11.69 2.86
CA ARG A 174 -20.26 10.26 2.60
C ARG A 174 -19.01 9.42 2.86
N HIS A 175 -17.91 10.04 3.28
CA HIS A 175 -16.61 9.41 3.47
C HIS A 175 -16.11 8.67 2.23
N GLU A 176 -16.32 9.24 1.04
CA GLU A 176 -15.76 8.73 -0.21
C GLU A 176 -14.29 9.11 -0.31
N THR A 177 -13.44 8.14 -0.63
CA THR A 177 -11.99 8.32 -0.62
C THR A 177 -11.41 8.57 -2.00
N THR A 178 -12.13 8.11 -3.02
CA THR A 178 -11.90 8.45 -4.43
C THR A 178 -12.93 9.47 -4.87
N LEU A 179 -12.48 10.66 -5.27
CA LEU A 179 -13.36 11.67 -5.85
C LEU A 179 -13.82 11.21 -7.24
N ARG A 180 -15.14 11.20 -7.45
CA ARG A 180 -15.76 10.69 -8.67
C ARG A 180 -16.51 11.77 -9.42
N CYS A 181 -16.56 11.64 -10.74
CA CYS A 181 -17.41 12.46 -11.60
C CYS A 181 -18.89 12.24 -11.23
N ALA A 182 -19.63 13.33 -11.03
CA ALA A 182 -21.05 13.30 -10.68
C ALA A 182 -21.91 12.55 -11.72
N ARG A 183 -21.48 12.53 -13.00
CA ARG A 183 -22.25 11.93 -14.09
C ARG A 183 -21.86 10.50 -14.44
N CYS A 184 -20.57 10.21 -14.60
CA CYS A 184 -20.10 8.89 -15.05
C CYS A 184 -19.40 8.06 -13.97
N ALA A 185 -19.32 8.57 -12.73
CA ALA A 185 -18.65 7.95 -11.59
C ALA A 185 -17.15 7.63 -11.79
N ALA A 186 -16.53 8.07 -12.90
CA ALA A 186 -15.11 7.88 -13.12
C ALA A 186 -14.28 8.66 -12.10
N ALA A 187 -13.16 8.08 -11.68
CA ALA A 187 -12.22 8.74 -10.78
C ALA A 187 -11.65 10.02 -11.44
N ILE A 188 -11.63 11.11 -10.69
CA ILE A 188 -11.06 12.38 -11.10
C ILE A 188 -9.66 12.51 -10.50
N ASP A 189 -8.72 13.03 -11.30
CA ASP A 189 -7.36 13.28 -10.85
C ASP A 189 -7.35 14.35 -9.75
N THR A 190 -6.87 13.98 -8.57
CA THR A 190 -6.82 14.83 -7.38
C THR A 190 -5.81 15.96 -7.50
N SER A 191 -4.79 15.82 -8.36
CA SER A 191 -3.77 16.86 -8.54
C SER A 191 -4.35 18.15 -9.13
N PHE A 192 -5.23 18.02 -10.14
CA PHE A 192 -5.94 19.14 -10.74
C PHE A 192 -6.91 19.80 -9.75
N LEU A 193 -7.52 19.00 -8.88
CA LEU A 193 -8.48 19.49 -7.89
C LEU A 193 -7.83 20.30 -6.78
N GLN A 194 -6.63 19.93 -6.34
CA GLN A 194 -5.92 20.63 -5.27
C GLN A 194 -5.75 22.13 -5.60
N ALA A 195 -5.50 22.48 -6.86
CA ALA A 195 -5.37 23.87 -7.31
C ALA A 195 -6.66 24.70 -7.13
N HIS A 196 -7.83 24.05 -7.08
CA HIS A 196 -9.14 24.71 -7.00
C HIS A 196 -9.81 24.60 -5.62
N LEU A 197 -9.22 23.85 -4.69
CA LEU A 197 -9.75 23.66 -3.34
C LEU A 197 -9.25 24.75 -2.39
N SER A 198 -10.09 25.15 -1.43
CA SER A 198 -9.63 25.98 -0.33
C SER A 198 -8.66 25.20 0.58
N PRO A 199 -7.77 25.86 1.34
CA PRO A 199 -6.85 25.17 2.24
C PRO A 199 -7.55 24.23 3.23
N ASN A 200 -8.73 24.60 3.73
CA ASN A 200 -9.52 23.76 4.63
C ASN A 200 -10.01 22.49 3.91
N GLN A 201 -10.53 22.62 2.68
CA GLN A 201 -10.97 21.48 1.87
C GLN A 201 -9.81 20.55 1.50
N GLN A 202 -8.62 21.10 1.21
CA GLN A 202 -7.42 20.31 0.97
C GLN A 202 -7.02 19.50 2.22
N ALA A 203 -7.05 20.13 3.40
CA ALA A 203 -6.76 19.46 4.67
C ALA A 203 -7.78 18.35 4.97
N THR A 204 -9.08 18.60 4.73
CA THR A 204 -10.12 17.58 4.91
C THR A 204 -9.95 16.43 3.92
N LEU A 205 -9.68 16.71 2.64
CA LEU A 205 -9.44 15.68 1.63
C LEU A 205 -8.20 14.84 1.98
N ALA A 206 -7.10 15.49 2.39
CA ALA A 206 -5.91 14.80 2.86
C ALA A 206 -6.18 13.95 4.10
N ALA A 207 -7.00 14.44 5.04
CA ALA A 207 -7.43 13.70 6.21
C ALA A 207 -8.31 12.50 5.84
N VAL A 208 -9.25 12.64 4.92
CA VAL A 208 -10.08 11.52 4.41
C VAL A 208 -9.23 10.49 3.68
N GLN A 209 -8.28 10.92 2.85
CA GLN A 209 -7.33 10.04 2.16
C GLN A 209 -6.38 9.34 3.13
N ALA A 210 -5.95 10.02 4.19
CA ALA A 210 -5.17 9.42 5.27
C ALA A 210 -6.00 8.45 6.10
N CYS A 211 -7.27 8.78 6.37
CA CYS A 211 -8.26 7.98 7.07
C CYS A 211 -8.85 6.85 6.22
N ASP A 212 -8.61 6.79 4.92
CA ASP A 212 -8.89 5.58 4.12
C ASP A 212 -8.05 4.38 4.60
N ARG A 213 -6.99 4.66 5.41
CA ARG A 213 -6.25 3.65 6.18
C ARG A 213 -6.92 3.28 7.52
N VAL A 214 -7.97 4.00 7.93
CA VAL A 214 -8.64 3.92 9.24
C VAL A 214 -10.17 4.05 9.06
N MET A 215 -10.80 3.13 8.34
CA MET A 215 -12.26 3.05 8.29
C MET A 215 -12.80 2.55 9.64
N THR A 216 -13.87 3.13 10.17
CA THR A 216 -14.58 2.65 11.37
C THR A 216 -15.55 1.52 11.04
N CYS A 217 -15.93 0.71 12.03
CA CYS A 217 -16.90 -0.37 11.85
C CYS A 217 -18.28 0.22 11.49
N PRO A 218 -18.98 -0.30 10.45
CA PRO A 218 -20.33 0.15 10.09
C PRO A 218 -21.40 -0.14 11.15
N ASP A 219 -21.15 -1.12 12.01
CA ASP A 219 -22.00 -1.38 13.17
C ASP A 219 -21.91 -0.20 14.16
N SER A 220 -23.02 0.52 14.35
CA SER A 220 -23.12 1.72 15.17
C SER A 220 -22.83 1.46 16.65
N THR A 221 -23.00 0.22 17.12
CA THR A 221 -22.63 -0.19 18.48
C THR A 221 -21.13 -0.46 18.60
N CYS A 222 -20.47 -0.73 17.47
CA CYS A 222 -19.06 -1.05 17.40
C CYS A 222 -18.23 0.16 16.97
N LEU A 223 -17.58 0.83 17.92
CA LEU A 223 -16.58 1.89 17.61
C LEU A 223 -15.21 1.33 17.17
N GLY A 224 -15.18 0.12 16.61
CA GLY A 224 -13.96 -0.55 16.18
C GLY A 224 -13.39 0.04 14.88
N ARG A 225 -12.12 -0.25 14.61
CA ARG A 225 -11.46 0.13 13.35
C ARG A 225 -11.42 -1.06 12.41
N LEU A 226 -11.62 -0.83 11.12
CA LEU A 226 -11.49 -1.83 10.08
C LEU A 226 -10.03 -1.91 9.63
N ARG A 227 -9.52 -3.14 9.55
CA ARG A 227 -8.25 -3.46 8.89
C ARG A 227 -8.48 -4.12 7.54
N LEU A 228 -7.59 -3.85 6.58
CA LEU A 228 -7.44 -4.63 5.35
C LEU A 228 -7.20 -6.11 5.72
N SER A 229 -7.93 -7.03 5.11
CA SER A 229 -7.50 -8.42 5.07
C SER A 229 -6.30 -8.55 4.14
N SER A 230 -5.24 -9.24 4.59
CA SER A 230 -4.05 -9.53 3.78
C SER A 230 -4.35 -10.44 2.58
N LEU A 231 -5.34 -11.32 2.73
CA LEU A 231 -5.69 -12.34 1.73
C LEU A 231 -6.67 -11.82 0.67
N ILE A 232 -7.56 -10.90 1.04
CA ILE A 232 -8.63 -10.42 0.15
C ILE A 232 -8.70 -8.90 0.22
N LYS A 233 -8.26 -8.22 -0.85
CA LYS A 233 -8.19 -6.74 -0.93
C LYS A 233 -9.53 -6.05 -0.62
N ARG A 234 -10.64 -6.69 -1.01
CA ARG A 234 -12.02 -6.21 -0.81
C ARG A 234 -12.59 -6.53 0.59
N LYS A 235 -11.92 -7.38 1.38
CA LYS A 235 -12.37 -7.73 2.72
C LYS A 235 -11.73 -6.78 3.73
N ARG A 236 -12.57 -6.14 4.53
CA ARG A 236 -12.19 -5.37 5.71
C ARG A 236 -12.67 -6.14 6.94
N VAL A 237 -11.87 -6.20 8.00
CA VAL A 237 -12.25 -6.88 9.24
C VAL A 237 -12.15 -5.89 10.40
N CYS A 238 -13.21 -5.76 11.17
CA CYS A 238 -13.21 -4.92 12.36
C CYS A 238 -12.28 -5.49 13.43
N THR A 239 -11.36 -4.70 13.96
CA THR A 239 -10.43 -5.11 15.01
C THR A 239 -11.10 -5.28 16.37
N ARG A 240 -12.35 -4.83 16.53
CA ARG A 240 -13.10 -4.92 17.80
C ARG A 240 -14.14 -6.04 17.79
N CYS A 241 -15.06 -6.05 16.83
CA CYS A 241 -16.11 -7.08 16.75
C CYS A 241 -15.79 -8.22 15.78
N ALA A 242 -14.63 -8.20 15.09
CA ALA A 242 -14.24 -9.18 14.07
C ALA A 242 -15.20 -9.29 12.86
N ALA A 243 -16.27 -8.49 12.79
CA ALA A 243 -17.17 -8.48 11.64
C ALA A 243 -16.42 -8.10 10.36
N ALA A 244 -16.71 -8.84 9.29
CA ALA A 244 -16.12 -8.63 7.98
C ALA A 244 -17.05 -7.80 7.10
N TRP A 245 -16.48 -6.81 6.42
CA TRP A 245 -17.19 -5.86 5.59
C TRP A 245 -16.56 -5.79 4.21
N CYS A 246 -17.36 -5.53 3.19
CA CYS A 246 -16.87 -5.23 1.86
C CYS A 246 -16.29 -3.81 1.84
N ALA A 247 -15.06 -3.67 1.36
CA ALA A 247 -14.36 -2.39 1.26
C ALA A 247 -15.10 -1.39 0.35
N ASP A 248 -15.80 -1.91 -0.66
CA ASP A 248 -16.44 -1.09 -1.69
C ASP A 248 -17.85 -0.65 -1.29
N CYS A 249 -18.72 -1.59 -0.90
CA CYS A 249 -20.13 -1.28 -0.59
C CYS A 249 -20.46 -1.13 0.90
N ARG A 250 -19.47 -1.35 1.79
CA ARG A 250 -19.63 -1.30 3.27
C ARG A 250 -20.73 -2.20 3.84
N ARG A 251 -21.20 -3.20 3.09
CA ARG A 251 -22.10 -4.26 3.56
C ARG A 251 -21.30 -5.43 4.15
N PRO A 252 -21.94 -6.38 4.87
CA PRO A 252 -21.28 -7.61 5.28
C PRO A 252 -20.52 -8.25 4.11
N PHE A 253 -19.31 -8.72 4.37
CA PHE A 253 -18.39 -9.15 3.32
C PHE A 253 -18.99 -10.28 2.48
N HIS A 254 -18.96 -10.10 1.16
CA HIS A 254 -19.40 -11.08 0.18
C HIS A 254 -18.22 -11.51 -0.70
N LEU A 255 -18.01 -12.82 -0.82
CA LEU A 255 -16.86 -13.40 -1.55
C LEU A 255 -17.09 -13.35 -3.06
N PHE A 256 -18.32 -13.61 -3.50
CA PHE A 256 -18.74 -13.64 -4.89
C PHE A 256 -19.92 -12.69 -5.06
N GLY A 257 -19.91 -11.92 -6.15
CA GLY A 257 -20.90 -10.87 -6.42
C GLY A 257 -20.27 -9.50 -6.60
N SER A 258 -20.71 -8.79 -7.64
CA SER A 258 -20.58 -7.34 -7.70
C SER A 258 -21.31 -6.74 -6.50
N CYS A 259 -20.93 -5.53 -6.11
CA CYS A 259 -21.65 -4.75 -5.11
C CYS A 259 -23.01 -4.31 -5.67
N VAL A 260 -23.90 -5.26 -5.93
CA VAL A 260 -25.25 -4.99 -6.43
C VAL A 260 -26.14 -4.68 -5.23
N GLU A 261 -26.93 -3.63 -5.39
CA GLU A 261 -27.81 -3.06 -4.37
C GLU A 261 -28.88 -4.02 -3.86
#